data_AF-A0A6A4BZ35-F1
#
_entry.id   AF-A0A6A4BZ35-F1
#
_cell.length_a   1.000
_cell.length_b   1.000
_cell.length_c   1.000
_cell.angle_alpha   90.00
_cell.angle_beta   90.00
_cell.angle_gamma   90.00
#
_symmetry.space_group_name_H-M   'P 1'
#
loop_
_entity.id
_entity.type
_entity.pdbx_description
1 polymer ?
#
loop_
_entity_poly.entity_id
_entity_poly.type
_entity_poly.pdbx_seq_one_letter_code
_entity_poly.pdbx_strand_id
1 'polypeptide(L)'
;MLASRHVRWMGARIPQGQALIVDMSAPFGWMGSPAYYGVFGSAISWIVGRESPATILGDTTSTDRETFFPYEWVDDHILVEPDTAGRLQAAEACPRLAKMAVLGPRAINEAKFSAWSTNIEVLGLEFNTDARTVVMPRDKLDKAAARVKNLQRASTTSRHELNCLLGSLRHVTCILRSAKPFYQRVHTASKRAPSRGRVPIGDSIRLDLRWFQYILIHGVWSGLPTSMFGEDPPSIDVHWYTDDSDYGLAVADPAQERFIQLTFDDQERSMIRGTEGGHLFNINVRELLCVALAAVLWDGDYSEPHSSTMIHIRAWSDNTSAVTWTNRLHSDNLFAQKLLRAIGLCESAQRFRVGGSSAGQMQHLSRCRFPTTH
;
A
#
# COMPACT_ATOMS: atom_id res chain seq x y z
N MET A 1 12.89 37.33 6.02
CA MET A 1 11.71 36.43 5.85
C MET A 1 10.44 37.22 6.15
N LEU A 2 9.49 37.26 5.22
CA LEU A 2 8.16 37.82 5.45
C LEU A 2 7.37 36.91 6.41
N ALA A 3 6.77 37.49 7.46
CA ALA A 3 5.98 36.71 8.41
C ALA A 3 4.71 36.16 7.72
N SER A 4 4.36 34.90 7.98
CA SER A 4 3.21 34.19 7.38
C SER A 4 1.89 34.97 7.41
N ARG A 5 1.69 35.83 8.42
CA ARG A 5 0.48 36.70 8.55
C ARG A 5 0.32 37.74 7.43
N HIS A 6 1.35 37.97 6.62
CA HIS A 6 1.34 38.96 5.54
C HIS A 6 1.28 38.34 4.14
N VAL A 7 1.21 37.01 4.05
CA VAL A 7 1.12 36.25 2.80
C VAL A 7 -0.27 35.64 2.70
N ARG A 8 -0.96 35.84 1.57
CA ARG A 8 -2.25 35.22 1.28
C ARG A 8 -2.33 34.86 -0.20
N TRP A 9 -2.53 33.57 -0.49
CA TRP A 9 -2.65 33.03 -1.84
C TRP A 9 -1.43 33.37 -2.71
N MET A 10 -1.64 34.14 -3.78
CA MET A 10 -0.62 34.58 -4.75
C MET A 10 0.02 35.93 -4.37
N GLY A 11 -0.18 36.44 -3.17
CA GLY A 11 0.29 37.79 -2.82
C GLY A 11 0.82 37.94 -1.41
N ALA A 12 1.73 38.89 -1.24
CA ALA A 12 2.30 39.28 0.03
C ALA A 12 2.31 40.79 0.21
N ARG A 13 1.91 41.28 1.37
CA ARG A 13 2.02 42.69 1.74
C ARG A 13 3.32 42.91 2.50
N ILE A 14 4.03 43.99 2.18
CA ILE A 14 5.19 44.46 2.94
C ILE A 14 4.76 45.74 3.68
N PRO A 15 4.36 45.65 4.97
CA PRO A 15 3.85 46.80 5.70
C PRO A 15 4.84 47.97 5.77
N GLN A 16 6.13 47.66 5.94
CA GLN A 16 7.19 48.66 6.10
C GLN A 16 7.42 49.49 4.82
N GLY A 17 7.18 48.92 3.65
CA GLY A 17 7.36 49.59 2.36
C GLY A 17 6.06 49.99 1.69
N GLN A 18 4.90 49.81 2.34
CA GLN A 18 3.57 49.97 1.74
C GLN A 18 3.39 49.25 0.39
N ALA A 19 4.15 48.17 0.16
CA ALA A 19 4.19 47.48 -1.12
C ALA A 19 3.32 46.20 -1.10
N LEU A 20 2.76 45.88 -2.26
CA LEU A 20 2.10 44.61 -2.54
C LEU A 20 2.93 43.85 -3.57
N ILE A 21 3.30 42.62 -3.24
CA ILE A 21 3.91 41.67 -4.18
C ILE A 21 2.82 40.71 -4.60
N VAL A 22 2.72 40.47 -5.91
CA VAL A 22 1.86 39.44 -6.48
C VAL A 22 2.74 38.49 -7.29
N ASP A 23 2.68 37.21 -6.96
CA ASP A 23 3.31 36.17 -7.74
C ASP A 23 2.55 35.99 -9.05
N MET A 24 3.24 36.20 -10.16
CA MET A 24 2.72 36.00 -11.52
C MET A 24 2.81 34.54 -11.97
N SER A 25 3.21 33.64 -11.07
CA SER A 25 3.36 32.20 -11.28
C SER A 25 2.92 31.46 -10.02
N ALA A 26 2.62 30.17 -10.13
CA ALA A 26 2.19 29.37 -8.97
C ALA A 26 3.32 29.31 -7.93
N PRO A 27 3.13 29.87 -6.71
CA PRO A 27 4.21 30.01 -5.76
C PRO A 27 4.44 28.72 -4.97
N PHE A 28 5.64 28.61 -4.41
CA PHE A 28 5.94 27.54 -3.46
C PHE A 28 5.07 27.67 -2.20
N GLY A 29 4.54 26.55 -1.73
CA GLY A 29 3.69 26.50 -0.54
C GLY A 29 2.21 26.80 -0.79
N TRP A 30 1.80 27.20 -2.00
CA TRP A 30 0.39 27.21 -2.36
C TRP A 30 -0.10 25.78 -2.62
N MET A 31 -1.16 25.37 -1.90
CA MET A 31 -1.69 24.00 -1.99
C MET A 31 -2.20 23.64 -3.39
N GLY A 32 -2.50 24.63 -4.24
CA GLY A 32 -2.90 24.41 -5.62
C GLY A 32 -1.75 24.10 -6.57
N SER A 33 -0.53 24.57 -6.30
CA SER A 33 0.60 24.50 -7.24
C SER A 33 0.85 23.09 -7.80
N PRO A 34 0.87 22.01 -6.97
CA PRO A 34 1.09 20.67 -7.48
C PRO A 34 -0.01 20.19 -8.44
N ALA A 35 -1.28 20.50 -8.16
CA ALA A 35 -2.39 20.08 -9.00
C ALA A 35 -2.35 20.78 -10.37
N TYR A 36 -2.02 22.08 -10.39
CA TYR A 36 -1.85 22.81 -11.65
C TYR A 36 -0.63 22.32 -12.44
N TYR A 37 0.49 22.06 -11.76
CA TYR A 37 1.68 21.53 -12.43
C TYR A 37 1.44 20.14 -13.01
N GLY A 38 0.67 19.29 -12.32
CA GLY A 38 0.32 17.95 -12.78
C GLY A 38 -0.33 17.92 -14.17
N VAL A 39 -1.06 18.96 -14.57
CA VAL A 39 -1.62 19.07 -15.93
C VAL A 39 -0.50 19.10 -16.98
N PHE A 40 0.57 19.88 -16.74
CA PHE A 40 1.73 19.92 -17.62
C PHE A 40 2.55 18.63 -17.54
N GLY A 41 2.70 18.06 -16.34
CA GLY A 41 3.33 16.77 -16.13
C GLY A 41 2.69 15.68 -16.99
N SER A 42 1.36 15.56 -16.95
CA SER A 42 0.60 14.62 -17.76
C SER A 42 0.62 14.94 -19.25
N ALA A 43 0.63 16.22 -19.66
CA ALA A 43 0.81 16.58 -21.06
C ALA A 43 2.16 16.11 -21.61
N ILE A 44 3.23 16.24 -20.83
CA ILE A 44 4.58 15.75 -21.18
C ILE A 44 4.55 14.23 -21.33
N SER A 45 4.05 13.49 -20.33
CA SER A 45 3.95 12.03 -20.40
C SER A 45 3.11 11.55 -21.57
N TRP A 46 1.99 12.24 -21.85
CA TRP A 46 1.13 11.90 -22.97
C TRP A 46 1.84 12.04 -24.32
N ILE A 47 2.69 13.07 -24.49
CA ILE A 47 3.54 13.19 -25.68
C ILE A 47 4.51 12.01 -25.71
N VAL A 48 5.27 11.79 -24.62
CA VAL A 48 6.29 10.73 -24.56
C VAL A 48 5.72 9.35 -24.87
N GLY A 49 4.56 9.01 -24.31
CA GLY A 49 3.92 7.70 -24.50
C GLY A 49 3.31 7.46 -25.88
N ARG A 50 3.33 8.48 -26.76
CA ARG A 50 2.95 8.33 -28.17
C ARG A 50 4.16 8.20 -29.09
N GLU A 51 5.35 8.46 -28.57
CA GLU A 51 6.60 8.38 -29.31
C GLU A 51 7.25 7.01 -29.14
N SER A 52 8.16 6.70 -30.04
CA SER A 52 8.95 5.48 -30.09
C SER A 52 10.37 5.78 -30.58
N PRO A 53 11.33 4.85 -30.50
CA PRO A 53 12.65 5.09 -31.05
C PRO A 53 12.65 5.44 -32.54
N ALA A 54 11.76 4.84 -33.33
CA ALA A 54 11.61 5.16 -34.76
C ALA A 54 11.16 6.62 -34.99
N THR A 55 10.24 7.14 -34.17
CA THR A 55 9.76 8.53 -34.34
C THR A 55 10.77 9.57 -33.84
N ILE A 56 11.58 9.24 -32.83
CA ILE A 56 12.56 10.15 -32.23
C ILE A 56 13.91 10.15 -32.97
N LEU A 57 14.41 8.98 -33.36
CA LEU A 57 15.70 8.82 -34.04
C LEU A 57 15.57 8.78 -35.58
N GLY A 58 14.33 8.67 -36.08
CA GLY A 58 14.01 8.51 -37.49
C GLY A 58 13.99 7.05 -37.95
N ASP A 59 13.04 6.73 -38.83
CA ASP A 59 12.80 5.38 -39.38
C ASP A 59 14.02 4.74 -40.10
N THR A 60 15.01 5.54 -40.50
CA THR A 60 16.27 5.03 -41.09
C THR A 60 17.28 4.56 -40.05
N THR A 61 17.12 5.01 -38.79
CA THR A 61 18.04 4.73 -37.67
C THR A 61 17.49 3.65 -36.75
N SER A 62 16.17 3.58 -36.57
CA SER A 62 15.50 2.55 -35.79
C SER A 62 14.18 2.15 -36.42
N THR A 63 13.90 0.85 -36.41
CA THR A 63 12.59 0.28 -36.80
C THR A 63 11.70 -0.03 -35.60
N ASP A 64 12.16 0.25 -34.38
CA ASP A 64 11.40 0.04 -33.15
C ASP A 64 10.26 1.07 -33.06
N ARG A 65 9.03 0.57 -33.22
CA ARG A 65 7.78 1.34 -33.16
C ARG A 65 7.00 1.08 -31.87
N GLU A 66 7.56 0.32 -30.94
CA GLU A 66 6.96 0.15 -29.62
C GLU A 66 7.07 1.47 -28.86
N THR A 67 5.93 1.97 -28.39
CA THR A 67 5.86 3.24 -27.67
C THR A 67 6.60 3.17 -26.35
N PHE A 68 7.08 4.31 -25.86
CA PHE A 68 7.66 4.40 -24.52
C PHE A 68 6.61 4.14 -23.43
N PHE A 69 7.08 3.72 -22.25
CA PHE A 69 6.28 3.62 -21.02
C PHE A 69 6.57 4.84 -20.12
N PRO A 70 5.81 5.95 -20.26
CA PRO A 70 5.92 7.09 -19.39
C PRO A 70 5.07 6.89 -18.14
N TYR A 71 5.66 7.12 -16.97
CA TYR A 71 4.92 7.31 -15.75
C TYR A 71 5.26 8.67 -15.14
N GLU A 72 4.25 9.47 -14.83
CA GLU A 72 4.41 10.73 -14.10
C GLU A 72 3.79 10.72 -12.72
N TRP A 73 4.42 11.47 -11.83
CA TRP A 73 3.83 11.93 -10.60
C TRP A 73 4.12 13.41 -10.40
N VAL A 74 3.15 14.25 -10.76
CA VAL A 74 3.27 15.71 -10.73
C VAL A 74 4.44 16.21 -11.59
N ASP A 75 5.62 16.42 -11.02
CA ASP A 75 6.83 16.89 -11.68
C ASP A 75 7.89 15.80 -11.90
N ASP A 76 7.72 14.63 -11.28
CA ASP A 76 8.57 13.47 -11.48
C ASP A 76 8.13 12.73 -12.75
N HIS A 77 9.07 12.55 -13.68
CA HIS A 77 8.88 11.75 -14.91
C HIS A 77 9.79 10.53 -14.83
N ILE A 78 9.19 9.35 -14.89
CA ILE A 78 9.85 8.06 -14.73
C ILE A 78 9.68 7.28 -16.03
N LEU A 79 10.80 6.82 -16.56
CA LEU A 79 10.85 5.96 -17.73
C LEU A 79 11.44 4.62 -17.33
N VAL A 80 10.81 3.55 -17.80
CA VAL A 80 11.27 2.18 -17.64
C VAL A 80 11.27 1.55 -19.03
N GLU A 81 12.45 1.28 -19.55
CA GLU A 81 12.62 0.83 -20.93
C GLU A 81 13.60 -0.34 -21.01
N PRO A 82 13.38 -1.32 -21.91
CA PRO A 82 14.36 -2.34 -22.17
C PRO A 82 15.61 -1.72 -22.83
N ASP A 83 16.79 -2.22 -22.45
CA ASP A 83 18.06 -1.81 -23.06
C ASP A 83 18.25 -2.51 -24.41
N THR A 84 17.49 -2.05 -25.40
CA THR A 84 17.60 -2.43 -26.79
C THR A 84 18.27 -1.32 -27.60
N ALA A 85 18.81 -1.68 -28.77
CA ALA A 85 19.59 -0.78 -29.60
C ALA A 85 18.83 0.53 -29.90
N GLY A 86 19.40 1.66 -29.44
CA GLY A 86 18.85 3.01 -29.66
C GLY A 86 17.66 3.38 -28.77
N ARG A 87 17.05 2.45 -28.03
CA ARG A 87 15.85 2.74 -27.26
C ARG A 87 16.11 3.67 -26.08
N LEU A 88 17.13 3.39 -25.27
CA LEU A 88 17.49 4.27 -24.14
C LEU A 88 17.95 5.66 -24.59
N GLN A 89 18.62 5.76 -25.73
CA GLN A 89 19.01 7.04 -26.33
C GLN A 89 17.76 7.86 -26.75
N ALA A 90 16.81 7.21 -27.41
CA ALA A 90 15.57 7.85 -27.81
C ALA A 90 14.70 8.26 -26.60
N ALA A 91 14.59 7.37 -25.62
CA ALA A 91 13.89 7.60 -24.36
C ALA A 91 14.54 8.71 -23.52
N GLU A 92 15.85 8.90 -23.65
CA GLU A 92 16.55 10.03 -23.03
C GLU A 92 16.24 11.36 -23.75
N ALA A 93 16.16 11.37 -25.08
CA ALA A 93 15.86 12.58 -25.86
C ALA A 93 14.39 13.01 -25.77
N CYS A 94 13.45 12.05 -25.77
CA CYS A 94 12.02 12.31 -25.89
C CYS A 94 11.45 13.22 -24.78
N PRO A 95 11.71 12.99 -23.47
CA PRO A 95 11.23 13.87 -22.41
C PRO A 95 11.80 15.29 -22.50
N ARG A 96 13.01 15.48 -23.04
CA ARG A 96 13.58 16.82 -23.25
C ARG A 96 12.78 17.57 -24.30
N LEU A 97 12.51 16.93 -25.43
CA LEU A 97 11.68 17.50 -26.50
C LEU A 97 10.26 17.80 -26.01
N ALA A 98 9.63 16.85 -25.30
CA ALA A 98 8.29 17.02 -24.75
C ALA A 98 8.23 18.16 -23.71
N LYS A 99 9.20 18.25 -22.79
CA LYS A 99 9.31 19.35 -21.82
C LYS A 99 9.49 20.70 -22.51
N MET A 100 10.33 20.78 -23.55
CA MET A 100 10.51 22.01 -24.34
C MET A 100 9.22 22.42 -25.06
N ALA A 101 8.47 21.47 -25.61
CA ALA A 101 7.21 21.75 -26.29
C ALA A 101 6.13 22.26 -25.32
N VAL A 102 6.04 21.69 -24.11
CA VAL A 102 4.99 22.02 -23.13
C VAL A 102 5.33 23.25 -22.28
N LEU A 103 6.58 23.37 -21.82
CA LEU A 103 7.01 24.38 -20.84
C LEU A 103 7.93 25.46 -21.44
N GLY A 104 8.38 25.28 -22.67
CA GLY A 104 9.28 26.18 -23.38
C GLY A 104 10.77 25.82 -23.24
N PRO A 105 11.65 26.49 -24.01
CA PRO A 105 13.04 26.08 -24.20
C PRO A 105 13.93 26.21 -22.95
N ARG A 106 13.47 26.92 -21.91
CA ARG A 106 14.21 27.12 -20.65
C ARG A 106 13.82 26.15 -19.55
N ALA A 107 12.94 25.18 -19.83
CA ALA A 107 12.42 24.25 -18.83
C ALA A 107 13.36 23.08 -18.51
N ILE A 108 14.38 22.86 -19.33
CA ILE A 108 15.32 21.75 -19.14
C ILE A 108 16.34 22.10 -18.07
N ASN A 109 16.45 21.21 -17.09
CA ASN A 109 17.48 21.24 -16.07
C ASN A 109 18.22 19.90 -16.11
N GLU A 110 19.35 19.86 -16.81
CA GLU A 110 20.15 18.64 -17.00
C GLU A 110 20.61 18.02 -15.67
N ALA A 111 20.85 18.82 -14.63
CA ALA A 111 21.24 18.32 -13.31
C ALA A 111 20.14 17.50 -12.59
N LYS A 112 18.90 17.53 -13.10
CA LYS A 112 17.77 16.75 -12.56
C LYS A 112 17.51 15.44 -13.32
N PHE A 113 18.22 15.17 -14.41
CA PHE A 113 18.11 13.88 -15.10
C PHE A 113 19.05 12.88 -14.44
N SER A 114 18.52 11.71 -14.09
CA SER A 114 19.32 10.58 -13.61
C SER A 114 19.90 9.81 -14.80
N ALA A 115 21.07 9.21 -14.60
CA ALA A 115 21.57 8.20 -15.53
C ALA A 115 20.66 6.96 -15.49
N TRP A 116 20.68 6.18 -16.57
CA TRP A 116 20.05 4.87 -16.62
C TRP A 116 20.69 3.93 -15.60
N SER A 117 19.85 3.16 -14.91
CA SER A 117 20.27 2.17 -13.92
C SER A 117 19.19 1.11 -13.78
N THR A 118 19.60 -0.14 -13.54
CA THR A 118 18.68 -1.23 -13.18
C THR A 118 18.27 -1.17 -11.71
N ASN A 119 18.96 -0.35 -10.89
CA ASN A 119 18.63 -0.08 -9.49
C ASN A 119 18.48 1.43 -9.26
N ILE A 120 17.27 1.90 -8.92
CA ILE A 120 16.98 3.32 -8.75
C ILE A 120 15.92 3.58 -7.68
N GLU A 121 16.07 4.68 -6.94
CA GLU A 121 15.03 5.18 -6.05
C GLU A 121 14.02 6.02 -6.84
N VAL A 122 12.77 5.57 -6.92
CA VAL A 122 11.66 6.24 -7.60
C VAL A 122 10.51 6.44 -6.63
N LEU A 123 10.01 7.67 -6.54
CA LEU A 123 8.97 8.07 -5.57
C LEU A 123 9.29 7.63 -4.13
N GLY A 124 10.58 7.48 -3.87
CA GLY A 124 11.10 7.07 -2.60
C GLY A 124 10.90 5.58 -2.26
N LEU A 125 10.90 4.74 -3.27
CA LEU A 125 11.03 3.29 -3.19
C LEU A 125 12.21 2.86 -4.05
N GLU A 126 12.97 1.86 -3.62
CA GLU A 126 14.08 1.33 -4.40
C GLU A 126 13.57 0.20 -5.31
N PHE A 127 13.69 0.39 -6.62
CA PHE A 127 13.33 -0.61 -7.62
C PHE A 127 14.58 -1.26 -8.20
N ASN A 128 14.55 -2.58 -8.32
CA ASN A 128 15.56 -3.36 -9.02
C ASN A 128 14.89 -4.12 -10.18
N THR A 129 15.21 -3.77 -11.42
CA THR A 129 14.61 -4.37 -12.62
C THR A 129 15.17 -5.75 -12.93
N ASP A 130 16.42 -6.03 -12.58
CA ASP A 130 17.07 -7.33 -12.81
C ASP A 130 16.48 -8.39 -11.88
N ALA A 131 16.39 -8.07 -10.59
CA ALA A 131 15.78 -8.92 -9.57
C ALA A 131 14.25 -8.86 -9.59
N ARG A 132 13.65 -7.87 -10.29
CA ARG A 132 12.21 -7.58 -10.31
C ARG A 132 11.63 -7.40 -8.91
N THR A 133 12.33 -6.64 -8.09
CA THR A 133 11.95 -6.38 -6.69
C THR A 133 11.77 -4.90 -6.42
N VAL A 134 10.94 -4.59 -5.43
CA VAL A 134 10.82 -3.27 -4.84
C VAL A 134 11.08 -3.34 -3.34
N VAL A 135 11.83 -2.38 -2.81
CA VAL A 135 12.28 -2.31 -1.42
C VAL A 135 11.91 -0.95 -0.82
N MET A 136 11.64 -0.93 0.48
CA MET A 136 11.55 0.31 1.25
C MET A 136 12.96 0.75 1.67
N PRO A 137 13.40 1.98 1.30
CA PRO A 137 14.68 2.51 1.73
C PRO A 137 14.87 2.45 3.25
N ARG A 138 16.09 2.13 3.69
CA ARG A 138 16.38 1.86 5.10
C ARG A 138 16.15 3.08 6.00
N ASP A 139 16.52 4.26 5.51
CA ASP A 139 16.32 5.53 6.20
C ASP A 139 14.83 5.80 6.50
N LYS A 140 13.92 5.38 5.60
CA LYS A 140 12.47 5.50 5.80
C LYS A 140 11.95 4.53 6.85
N LEU A 141 12.47 3.30 6.87
CA LEU A 141 12.17 2.32 7.93
C LEU A 141 12.64 2.84 9.29
N ASP A 142 13.87 3.34 9.37
CA ASP A 142 14.43 3.88 10.60
C ASP A 142 13.66 5.12 11.09
N LYS A 143 13.27 6.00 10.16
CA LYS A 143 12.41 7.16 10.46
C LYS A 143 11.03 6.74 10.97
N ALA A 144 10.42 5.73 10.38
CA ALA A 144 9.14 5.18 10.86
C ALA A 144 9.30 4.56 12.25
N ALA A 145 10.33 3.75 12.47
CA ALA A 145 10.64 3.13 13.75
C ALA A 145 10.87 4.15 14.86
N ALA A 146 11.63 5.22 14.57
CA ALA A 146 11.85 6.32 15.49
C ALA A 146 10.53 7.01 15.89
N ARG A 147 9.64 7.29 14.92
CA ARG A 147 8.33 7.92 15.18
C ARG A 147 7.43 7.01 16.02
N VAL A 148 7.38 5.72 15.71
CA VAL A 148 6.62 4.73 16.49
C VAL A 148 7.13 4.68 17.94
N LYS A 149 8.43 4.55 18.14
CA LYS A 149 9.06 4.45 19.47
C LYS A 149 8.86 5.72 20.30
N ASN A 150 8.93 6.89 19.67
CA ASN A 150 8.67 8.17 20.34
C ASN A 150 7.22 8.26 20.81
N LEU A 151 6.26 7.88 19.97
CA LEU A 151 4.84 7.93 20.32
C LEU A 151 4.47 6.89 21.39
N GLN A 152 5.07 5.70 21.35
CA GLN A 152 4.90 4.67 22.38
C GLN A 152 5.36 5.12 23.77
N ARG A 153 6.37 5.99 23.86
CA ARG A 153 6.91 6.51 25.13
C ARG A 153 6.17 7.76 25.63
N ALA A 154 5.55 8.50 24.73
CA ALA A 154 4.81 9.70 25.08
C ALA A 154 3.56 9.36 25.90
N SER A 155 3.19 10.25 26.83
CA SER A 155 1.89 10.22 27.52
C SER A 155 0.79 10.88 26.69
N THR A 156 1.15 11.92 25.93
CA THR A 156 0.24 12.73 25.12
C THR A 156 0.82 13.01 23.73
N THR A 157 -0.05 13.28 22.75
CA THR A 157 0.32 13.59 21.37
C THR A 157 -0.52 14.72 20.80
N SER A 158 0.04 15.47 19.87
CA SER A 158 -0.66 16.45 19.03
C SER A 158 -1.17 15.80 17.73
N ARG A 159 -2.09 16.50 17.06
CA ARG A 159 -2.53 16.13 15.70
C ARG A 159 -1.37 16.15 14.69
N HIS A 160 -0.42 17.07 14.85
CA HIS A 160 0.74 17.16 13.98
C HIS A 160 1.63 15.91 14.11
N GLU A 161 1.97 15.50 15.33
CA GLU A 161 2.76 14.28 15.59
C GLU A 161 2.07 13.03 15.03
N LEU A 162 0.74 12.92 15.21
CA LEU A 162 -0.06 11.84 14.62
C LEU A 162 -0.02 11.84 13.09
N ASN A 163 -0.17 13.01 12.46
CA ASN A 163 -0.08 13.13 10.99
C ASN A 163 1.31 12.81 10.46
N CYS A 164 2.37 13.23 11.14
CA CYS A 164 3.74 12.86 10.79
C CYS A 164 3.93 11.35 10.86
N LEU A 165 3.50 10.71 11.96
CA LEU A 165 3.55 9.26 12.09
C LEU A 165 2.77 8.59 10.94
N LEU A 166 1.51 8.98 10.72
CA LEU A 166 0.67 8.42 9.66
C LEU A 166 1.32 8.57 8.27
N GLY A 167 1.99 9.69 7.99
CA GLY A 167 2.75 9.86 6.76
C GLY A 167 3.85 8.80 6.60
N SER A 168 4.63 8.55 7.65
CA SER A 168 5.66 7.51 7.64
C SER A 168 5.06 6.10 7.50
N LEU A 169 4.03 5.77 8.28
CA LEU A 169 3.39 4.46 8.21
C LEU A 169 2.74 4.23 6.85
N ARG A 170 2.18 5.28 6.22
CA ARG A 170 1.63 5.20 4.88
C ARG A 170 2.68 4.75 3.86
N HIS A 171 3.89 5.32 3.87
CA HIS A 171 4.97 4.87 3.01
C HIS A 171 5.27 3.38 3.23
N VAL A 172 5.42 2.96 4.49
CA VAL A 172 5.68 1.56 4.84
C VAL A 172 4.58 0.64 4.27
N THR A 173 3.32 1.03 4.41
CA THR A 173 2.17 0.25 3.91
C THR A 173 1.99 0.26 2.39
N CYS A 174 2.73 1.08 1.64
CA CYS A 174 2.75 0.99 0.18
C CYS A 174 3.38 -0.34 -0.27
N ILE A 175 4.42 -0.78 0.43
CA ILE A 175 5.13 -2.04 0.17
C ILE A 175 4.46 -3.19 0.93
N LEU A 176 4.45 -3.14 2.26
CA LEU A 176 3.75 -4.14 3.08
C LEU A 176 2.31 -3.71 3.34
N ARG A 177 1.43 -3.98 2.37
CA ARG A 177 -0.01 -3.71 2.48
C ARG A 177 -0.64 -4.39 3.70
N SER A 178 -0.10 -5.53 4.11
CA SER A 178 -0.46 -6.29 5.31
C SER A 178 -0.38 -5.48 6.62
N ALA A 179 0.43 -4.42 6.66
CA ALA A 179 0.53 -3.53 7.82
C ALA A 179 -0.64 -2.51 7.92
N LYS A 180 -1.54 -2.45 6.93
CA LYS A 180 -2.67 -1.50 6.91
C LYS A 180 -3.63 -1.59 8.11
N PRO A 181 -3.99 -2.77 8.64
CA PRO A 181 -4.90 -2.88 9.80
C PRO A 181 -4.42 -2.13 11.05
N PHE A 182 -3.11 -1.90 11.18
CA PHE A 182 -2.49 -1.32 12.38
C PHE A 182 -2.47 0.21 12.40
N TYR A 183 -2.81 0.91 11.31
CA TYR A 183 -2.86 2.38 11.33
C TYR A 183 -4.27 2.96 11.59
N GLN A 184 -5.32 2.14 11.53
CA GLN A 184 -6.71 2.62 11.57
C GLN A 184 -7.04 3.41 12.84
N ARG A 185 -6.65 2.90 14.02
CA ARG A 185 -6.91 3.60 15.30
C ARG A 185 -6.09 4.88 15.41
N VAL A 186 -4.86 4.90 14.91
CA VAL A 186 -4.01 6.09 14.83
C VAL A 186 -4.65 7.16 13.93
N HIS A 187 -5.20 6.74 12.79
CA HIS A 187 -5.88 7.63 11.85
C HIS A 187 -7.16 8.23 12.44
N THR A 188 -7.99 7.41 13.10
CA THR A 188 -9.18 7.88 13.83
C THR A 188 -8.80 8.86 14.94
N ALA A 189 -7.73 8.58 15.69
CA ALA A 189 -7.22 9.49 16.72
C ALA A 189 -6.77 10.84 16.11
N SER A 190 -6.10 10.82 14.96
CA SER A 190 -5.69 12.06 14.28
C SER A 190 -6.87 12.91 13.84
N LYS A 191 -7.93 12.27 13.29
CA LYS A 191 -9.16 12.97 12.88
C LYS A 191 -9.88 13.63 14.05
N ARG A 192 -9.88 12.97 15.22
CA ARG A 192 -10.53 13.46 16.45
C ARG A 192 -9.68 14.47 17.22
N ALA A 193 -8.37 14.49 16.99
CA ALA A 193 -7.48 15.40 17.69
C ALA A 193 -7.78 16.87 17.35
N PRO A 194 -7.74 17.77 18.34
CA PRO A 194 -7.96 19.19 18.11
C PRO A 194 -6.87 19.76 17.20
N SER A 195 -7.18 20.85 16.49
CA SER A 195 -6.21 21.53 15.62
C SER A 195 -5.01 22.10 16.40
N ARG A 196 -5.23 22.47 17.66
CA ARG A 196 -4.21 22.91 18.62
C ARG A 196 -4.39 22.18 19.94
N GLY A 197 -3.28 21.80 20.57
CA GLY A 197 -3.28 21.09 21.85
C GLY A 197 -2.80 19.64 21.72
N ARG A 198 -2.82 18.93 22.85
CA ARG A 198 -2.38 17.53 22.97
C ARG A 198 -3.52 16.69 23.54
N VAL A 199 -3.57 15.42 23.13
CA VAL A 199 -4.52 14.41 23.60
C VAL A 199 -3.77 13.25 24.24
N PRO A 200 -4.33 12.57 25.25
CA PRO A 200 -3.73 11.38 25.83
C PRO A 200 -3.67 10.23 24.81
N ILE A 201 -2.61 9.42 24.90
CA ILE A 201 -2.45 8.22 24.08
C ILE A 201 -3.06 7.04 24.82
N GLY A 202 -4.18 6.52 24.31
CA GLY A 202 -4.86 5.36 24.88
C GLY A 202 -4.15 4.03 24.59
N ASP A 203 -4.46 3.01 25.40
CA ASP A 203 -3.81 1.69 25.33
C ASP A 203 -4.02 0.97 24.00
N SER A 204 -5.18 1.17 23.37
CA SER A 204 -5.50 0.61 22.05
C SER A 204 -4.55 1.11 20.96
N ILE A 205 -4.17 2.40 21.02
CA ILE A 205 -3.16 2.98 20.12
C ILE A 205 -1.79 2.43 20.46
N ARG A 206 -1.43 2.33 21.75
CA ARG A 206 -0.14 1.76 22.15
C ARG A 206 0.02 0.32 21.66
N LEU A 207 -1.04 -0.48 21.72
CA LEU A 207 -1.03 -1.84 21.20
C LEU A 207 -0.78 -1.87 19.69
N ASP A 208 -1.47 -1.04 18.90
CA ASP A 208 -1.22 -0.93 17.47
C ASP A 208 0.23 -0.51 17.17
N LEU A 209 0.78 0.43 17.94
CA LEU A 209 2.18 0.84 17.80
C LEU A 209 3.15 -0.29 18.15
N ARG A 210 2.86 -1.14 19.13
CA ARG A 210 3.69 -2.31 19.46
C ARG A 210 3.71 -3.32 18.33
N TRP A 211 2.54 -3.61 17.76
CA TRP A 211 2.45 -4.45 16.57
C TRP A 211 3.22 -3.84 15.39
N PHE A 212 3.03 -2.55 15.11
CA PHE A 212 3.76 -1.91 14.02
C PHE A 212 5.28 -1.92 14.23
N GLN A 213 5.73 -1.76 15.49
CA GLN A 213 7.14 -1.90 15.82
C GLN A 213 7.66 -3.32 15.53
N TYR A 214 6.89 -4.35 15.87
CA TYR A 214 7.23 -5.73 15.52
C TYR A 214 7.38 -5.89 14.00
N ILE A 215 6.44 -5.37 13.21
CA ILE A 215 6.48 -5.41 11.74
C ILE A 215 7.71 -4.68 11.20
N LEU A 216 8.08 -3.53 11.76
CA LEU A 216 9.28 -2.81 11.33
C LEU A 216 10.57 -3.58 11.62
N ILE A 217 10.59 -4.43 12.65
CA ILE A 217 11.77 -5.22 13.03
C ILE A 217 11.82 -6.55 12.24
N HIS A 218 10.70 -7.24 12.14
CA HIS A 218 10.61 -8.62 11.64
C HIS A 218 9.98 -8.73 10.25
N GLY A 219 9.56 -7.62 9.67
CA GLY A 219 8.90 -7.60 8.37
C GLY A 219 9.82 -8.03 7.22
N VAL A 220 9.23 -8.51 6.14
CA VAL A 220 9.96 -8.86 4.92
C VAL A 220 10.40 -7.59 4.17
N TRP A 221 11.54 -7.02 4.59
CA TRP A 221 12.12 -5.81 4.00
C TRP A 221 13.22 -6.09 2.96
N SER A 222 13.56 -7.36 2.72
CA SER A 222 14.63 -7.77 1.79
C SER A 222 14.27 -7.61 0.30
N GLY A 223 13.09 -7.08 0.00
CA GLY A 223 12.58 -6.90 -1.35
C GLY A 223 11.36 -7.77 -1.60
N LEU A 224 10.36 -7.13 -2.20
CA LEU A 224 9.09 -7.74 -2.57
C LEU A 224 9.03 -7.84 -4.10
N PRO A 225 8.67 -9.00 -4.68
CA PRO A 225 8.47 -9.11 -6.12
C PRO A 225 7.51 -8.05 -6.68
N THR A 226 7.87 -7.40 -7.77
CA THR A 226 7.02 -6.37 -8.41
C THR A 226 5.71 -6.95 -8.96
N SER A 227 5.69 -8.24 -9.30
CA SER A 227 4.49 -8.98 -9.72
C SER A 227 3.34 -8.89 -8.72
N MET A 228 3.61 -8.64 -7.44
CA MET A 228 2.59 -8.51 -6.39
C MET A 228 1.80 -7.20 -6.42
N PHE A 229 2.26 -6.27 -7.25
CA PHE A 229 1.69 -4.94 -7.41
C PHE A 229 1.01 -4.75 -8.77
N GLY A 230 1.06 -5.76 -9.66
CA GLY A 230 0.40 -5.75 -10.96
C GLY A 230 -1.13 -5.98 -10.89
N GLU A 231 -1.80 -5.73 -12.02
CA GLU A 231 -3.25 -5.93 -12.18
C GLU A 231 -3.61 -7.42 -12.32
N ASP A 232 -2.76 -8.21 -12.98
CA ASP A 232 -2.92 -9.65 -13.06
C ASP A 232 -2.50 -10.30 -11.75
N PRO A 233 -3.38 -11.07 -11.08
CA PRO A 233 -2.97 -11.82 -9.90
C PRO A 233 -1.85 -12.78 -10.32
N PRO A 234 -0.74 -12.84 -9.57
CA PRO A 234 0.28 -13.85 -9.82
C PRO A 234 -0.35 -15.24 -9.81
N SER A 235 0.34 -16.21 -10.42
CA SER A 235 -0.03 -17.62 -10.31
C SER A 235 -0.39 -17.94 -8.87
N ILE A 236 -1.57 -18.51 -8.67
CA ILE A 236 -2.02 -18.89 -7.33
C ILE A 236 -1.24 -20.13 -6.96
N ASP A 237 -0.45 -20.04 -5.89
CA ASP A 237 0.38 -21.14 -5.44
C ASP A 237 -0.42 -22.08 -4.51
N VAL A 238 -1.34 -21.51 -3.71
CA VAL A 238 -2.09 -22.24 -2.69
C VAL A 238 -3.56 -21.84 -2.69
N HIS A 239 -4.45 -22.81 -2.52
CA HIS A 239 -5.90 -22.63 -2.46
C HIS A 239 -6.42 -23.05 -1.08
N TRP A 240 -7.01 -22.11 -0.35
CA TRP A 240 -7.74 -22.37 0.89
C TRP A 240 -9.23 -22.31 0.63
N TYR A 241 -9.96 -23.35 1.02
CA TYR A 241 -11.42 -23.39 0.95
C TYR A 241 -11.97 -23.20 2.36
N THR A 242 -12.67 -22.10 2.59
CA THR A 242 -13.20 -21.74 3.91
C THR A 242 -14.72 -21.92 3.94
N ASP A 243 -15.23 -22.38 5.07
CA ASP A 243 -16.67 -22.47 5.34
C ASP A 243 -16.95 -22.28 6.84
N ASP A 244 -18.13 -21.75 7.18
CA ASP A 244 -18.58 -21.62 8.56
C ASP A 244 -20.07 -21.97 8.74
N SER A 245 -20.43 -22.30 9.97
CA SER A 245 -21.79 -22.59 10.39
C SER A 245 -22.03 -22.07 11.80
N ASP A 246 -23.24 -22.22 12.33
CA ASP A 246 -23.52 -21.88 13.73
C ASP A 246 -22.88 -22.86 14.74
N TYR A 247 -22.35 -23.99 14.27
CA TYR A 247 -21.70 -25.00 15.10
C TYR A 247 -20.18 -24.88 15.13
N GLY A 248 -19.59 -24.34 14.08
CA GLY A 248 -18.15 -24.37 13.89
C GLY A 248 -17.74 -23.92 12.51
N LEU A 249 -16.45 -24.04 12.24
CA LEU A 249 -15.83 -23.63 10.98
C LEU A 249 -14.89 -24.70 10.44
N ALA A 250 -14.59 -24.60 9.14
CA ALA A 250 -13.62 -25.46 8.47
C ALA A 250 -12.78 -24.68 7.45
N VAL A 251 -11.51 -25.08 7.34
CA VAL A 251 -10.62 -24.64 6.25
C VAL A 251 -9.92 -25.85 5.67
N ALA A 252 -9.93 -26.01 4.35
CA ALA A 252 -9.21 -27.07 3.66
C ALA A 252 -8.13 -26.50 2.73
N ASP A 253 -6.96 -27.13 2.74
CA ASP A 253 -5.87 -26.94 1.78
C ASP A 253 -5.63 -28.30 1.09
N PRO A 254 -6.35 -28.59 -0.01
CA PRO A 254 -6.30 -29.90 -0.65
C PRO A 254 -4.94 -30.25 -1.23
N ALA A 255 -4.16 -29.24 -1.64
CA ALA A 255 -2.84 -29.46 -2.22
C ALA A 255 -1.84 -30.03 -1.21
N GLN A 256 -2.02 -29.71 0.07
CA GLN A 256 -1.21 -30.20 1.19
C GLN A 256 -1.95 -31.27 2.03
N GLU A 257 -3.08 -31.79 1.54
CA GLU A 257 -3.90 -32.81 2.21
C GLU A 257 -4.23 -32.50 3.68
N ARG A 258 -4.50 -31.23 3.99
CA ARG A 258 -4.71 -30.77 5.37
C ARG A 258 -5.97 -29.94 5.52
N PHE A 259 -6.49 -29.93 6.74
CA PHE A 259 -7.65 -29.13 7.09
C PHE A 259 -7.59 -28.65 8.55
N ILE A 260 -8.27 -27.54 8.81
CA ILE A 260 -8.60 -27.04 10.14
C ILE A 260 -10.09 -27.25 10.33
N GLN A 261 -10.49 -27.85 11.44
CA GLN A 261 -11.89 -27.92 11.85
C GLN A 261 -11.98 -27.48 13.31
N LEU A 262 -12.88 -26.54 13.59
CA LEU A 262 -13.09 -26.00 14.93
C LEU A 262 -14.57 -26.01 15.26
N THR A 263 -14.93 -26.50 16.44
CA THR A 263 -16.30 -26.44 16.98
C THR A 263 -16.39 -25.26 17.94
N PHE A 264 -17.41 -24.42 17.77
CA PHE A 264 -17.63 -23.26 18.63
C PHE A 264 -18.07 -23.68 20.03
N ASP A 265 -17.56 -22.99 21.04
CA ASP A 265 -17.93 -23.22 22.44
C ASP A 265 -19.29 -22.58 22.80
N ASP A 266 -19.72 -22.74 24.06
CA ASP A 266 -21.00 -22.19 24.51
C ASP A 266 -21.05 -20.66 24.48
N GLN A 267 -19.92 -19.99 24.69
CA GLN A 267 -19.83 -18.53 24.65
C GLN A 267 -19.96 -18.04 23.21
N GLU A 268 -19.24 -18.65 22.28
CA GLU A 268 -19.32 -18.36 20.84
C GLU A 268 -20.72 -18.63 20.30
N ARG A 269 -21.34 -19.75 20.68
CA ARG A 269 -22.74 -20.06 20.33
C ARG A 269 -23.73 -19.05 20.92
N SER A 270 -23.50 -18.54 22.12
CA SER A 270 -24.30 -17.46 22.73
C SER A 270 -24.16 -16.15 21.94
N MET A 271 -22.93 -15.78 21.54
CA MET A 271 -22.70 -14.59 20.71
C MET A 271 -23.37 -14.70 19.34
N ILE A 272 -23.37 -15.88 18.73
CA ILE A 272 -24.04 -16.16 17.45
C ILE A 272 -25.55 -15.96 17.57
N ARG A 273 -26.15 -16.48 18.66
CA ARG A 273 -27.59 -16.34 18.96
C ARG A 273 -28.01 -14.93 19.36
N GLY A 274 -27.04 -14.01 19.55
CA GLY A 274 -27.29 -12.62 19.92
C GLY A 274 -27.71 -12.42 21.38
N THR A 275 -27.43 -13.39 22.26
CA THR A 275 -27.82 -13.36 23.68
C THR A 275 -26.85 -12.57 24.57
N GLU A 276 -25.63 -12.29 24.11
CA GLU A 276 -24.62 -11.51 24.83
C GLU A 276 -23.96 -10.43 23.95
N GLY A 277 -24.54 -9.22 23.94
CA GLY A 277 -23.97 -8.06 23.24
C GLY A 277 -24.15 -8.11 21.72
N GLY A 278 -24.07 -6.95 21.07
CA GLY A 278 -24.45 -6.78 19.65
C GLY A 278 -23.76 -7.73 18.67
N HIS A 279 -24.26 -7.81 17.43
CA HIS A 279 -23.88 -8.72 16.32
C HIS A 279 -22.40 -8.60 15.83
N LEU A 280 -21.44 -8.61 16.75
CA LEU A 280 -20.00 -8.50 16.51
C LEU A 280 -19.42 -9.82 16.01
N PHE A 281 -19.94 -10.98 16.45
CA PHE A 281 -19.52 -12.30 15.97
C PHE A 281 -20.52 -12.87 14.95
N ASN A 282 -20.75 -12.09 13.89
CA ASN A 282 -21.63 -12.50 12.79
C ASN A 282 -20.90 -13.40 11.78
N ILE A 283 -21.67 -13.98 10.84
CA ILE A 283 -21.16 -14.87 9.79
C ILE A 283 -19.94 -14.30 9.05
N ASN A 284 -19.95 -13.02 8.67
CA ASN A 284 -18.81 -12.40 7.97
C ASN A 284 -17.51 -12.44 8.79
N VAL A 285 -17.62 -12.36 10.12
CA VAL A 285 -16.47 -12.46 11.04
C VAL A 285 -16.01 -13.91 11.16
N ARG A 286 -16.93 -14.87 11.15
CA ARG A 286 -16.61 -16.30 11.25
C ARG A 286 -15.92 -16.80 9.98
N GLU A 287 -16.34 -16.39 8.80
CA GLU A 287 -15.59 -16.70 7.57
C GLU A 287 -14.22 -16.01 7.52
N LEU A 288 -14.11 -14.80 8.04
CA LEU A 288 -12.80 -14.16 8.15
C LEU A 288 -11.91 -14.87 9.19
N LEU A 289 -12.51 -15.46 10.24
CA LEU A 289 -11.79 -16.25 11.25
C LEU A 289 -11.18 -17.50 10.63
N CYS A 290 -11.84 -18.13 9.65
CA CYS A 290 -11.26 -19.22 8.85
C CYS A 290 -9.92 -18.79 8.23
N VAL A 291 -9.92 -17.66 7.53
CA VAL A 291 -8.71 -17.12 6.87
C VAL A 291 -7.62 -16.80 7.90
N ALA A 292 -7.99 -16.20 9.04
CA ALA A 292 -7.05 -15.86 10.09
C ALA A 292 -6.44 -17.10 10.76
N LEU A 293 -7.22 -18.14 11.02
CA LEU A 293 -6.73 -19.40 11.58
C LEU A 293 -5.77 -20.09 10.64
N ALA A 294 -6.10 -20.18 9.35
CA ALA A 294 -5.21 -20.74 8.34
C ALA A 294 -3.89 -19.96 8.26
N ALA A 295 -3.96 -18.62 8.21
CA ALA A 295 -2.76 -17.78 8.19
C ALA A 295 -1.86 -17.96 9.42
N VAL A 296 -2.45 -18.13 10.61
CA VAL A 296 -1.67 -18.28 11.85
C VAL A 296 -1.14 -19.70 12.04
N LEU A 297 -1.96 -20.72 11.76
CA LEU A 297 -1.60 -22.12 12.03
C LEU A 297 -0.68 -22.70 10.96
N TRP A 298 -0.80 -22.24 9.72
CA TRP A 298 0.02 -22.70 8.61
C TRP A 298 1.16 -21.71 8.26
N ASP A 299 1.38 -20.68 9.08
CA ASP A 299 2.38 -19.61 8.90
C ASP A 299 3.81 -20.14 8.62
N GLY A 300 4.21 -21.20 9.34
CA GLY A 300 5.57 -21.76 9.32
C GLY A 300 5.87 -22.70 8.15
N ASP A 301 4.85 -23.16 7.42
CA ASP A 301 5.03 -24.13 6.34
C ASP A 301 5.44 -23.46 5.02
N TYR A 302 5.33 -22.13 4.96
CA TYR A 302 5.65 -21.30 3.81
C TYR A 302 7.04 -20.65 3.92
N SER A 303 7.77 -20.95 4.99
CA SER A 303 9.08 -20.38 5.29
C SER A 303 10.21 -21.17 4.62
N GLU A 304 10.31 -21.15 3.29
CA GLU A 304 11.57 -21.57 2.65
C GLU A 304 12.63 -20.46 2.78
N PRO A 305 13.75 -20.69 3.49
CA PRO A 305 14.70 -19.63 3.83
C PRO A 305 15.40 -18.97 2.62
N HIS A 306 15.32 -19.59 1.43
CA HIS A 306 16.05 -19.19 0.23
C HIS A 306 15.16 -18.86 -0.97
N SER A 307 13.84 -19.03 -0.86
CA SER A 307 12.98 -18.64 -1.97
C SER A 307 12.80 -17.12 -2.01
N SER A 308 13.16 -16.54 -3.14
CA SER A 308 12.86 -15.14 -3.48
C SER A 308 11.39 -14.95 -3.88
N THR A 309 10.60 -16.03 -3.96
CA THR A 309 9.19 -15.96 -4.35
C THR A 309 8.31 -15.77 -3.12
N MET A 310 7.46 -14.75 -3.16
CA MET A 310 6.33 -14.67 -2.23
C MET A 310 5.27 -15.68 -2.67
N ILE A 311 4.68 -16.40 -1.72
CA ILE A 311 3.61 -17.37 -1.97
C ILE A 311 2.26 -16.67 -2.03
N HIS A 312 1.51 -16.95 -3.10
CA HIS A 312 0.19 -16.38 -3.36
C HIS A 312 -0.89 -17.36 -2.95
N ILE A 313 -1.59 -17.01 -1.87
CA ILE A 313 -2.66 -17.81 -1.30
C ILE A 313 -3.99 -17.21 -1.72
N ARG A 314 -4.90 -18.05 -2.22
CA ARG A 314 -6.29 -17.67 -2.49
C ARG A 314 -7.23 -18.33 -1.50
N ALA A 315 -7.89 -17.51 -0.68
CA ALA A 315 -8.96 -17.93 0.21
C ALA A 315 -10.31 -17.83 -0.51
N TRP A 316 -10.96 -18.98 -0.70
CA TRP A 316 -12.25 -19.14 -1.36
C TRP A 316 -13.37 -19.16 -0.32
N SER A 317 -14.26 -18.17 -0.41
CA SER A 317 -15.41 -17.96 0.49
C SER A 317 -16.63 -17.57 -0.36
N ASP A 318 -17.82 -18.03 0.00
CA ASP A 318 -19.09 -17.61 -0.60
C ASP A 318 -19.58 -16.26 -0.03
N ASN A 319 -18.97 -15.79 1.05
CA ASN A 319 -19.28 -14.49 1.63
C ASN A 319 -18.48 -13.36 1.04
N THR A 320 -19.21 -12.55 0.27
CA THR A 320 -18.72 -11.33 -0.35
C THR A 320 -18.10 -10.34 0.63
N SER A 321 -18.58 -10.28 1.89
CA SER A 321 -18.01 -9.38 2.90
C SER A 321 -16.67 -9.88 3.40
N ALA A 322 -16.53 -11.18 3.66
CA ALA A 322 -15.25 -11.79 4.06
C ALA A 322 -14.19 -11.62 2.96
N VAL A 323 -14.56 -11.91 1.70
CA VAL A 323 -13.72 -11.65 0.52
C VAL A 323 -13.28 -10.19 0.44
N THR A 324 -14.23 -9.25 0.60
CA THR A 324 -13.95 -7.82 0.56
C THR A 324 -13.02 -7.38 1.70
N TRP A 325 -13.24 -7.89 2.92
CA TRP A 325 -12.44 -7.54 4.09
C TRP A 325 -11.01 -8.06 3.98
N THR A 326 -10.82 -9.29 3.50
CA THR A 326 -9.49 -9.85 3.21
C THR A 326 -8.73 -9.00 2.20
N ASN A 327 -9.38 -8.64 1.08
CA ASN A 327 -8.73 -7.86 0.03
C ASN A 327 -8.44 -6.40 0.41
N ARG A 328 -9.35 -5.76 1.17
CA ARG A 328 -9.18 -4.35 1.59
C ARG A 328 -8.38 -4.20 2.87
N LEU A 329 -8.21 -5.27 3.65
CA LEU A 329 -7.63 -5.26 5.00
C LEU A 329 -8.31 -4.24 5.93
N HIS A 330 -9.64 -4.13 5.80
CA HIS A 330 -10.44 -3.16 6.54
C HIS A 330 -11.85 -3.67 6.86
N SER A 331 -12.31 -3.40 8.09
CA SER A 331 -13.70 -3.60 8.52
C SER A 331 -14.04 -2.65 9.68
N ASP A 332 -15.30 -2.26 9.78
CA ASP A 332 -15.81 -1.48 10.93
C ASP A 332 -16.15 -2.38 12.13
N ASN A 333 -16.21 -3.71 11.93
CA ASN A 333 -16.44 -4.67 12.99
C ASN A 333 -15.17 -4.88 13.84
N LEU A 334 -15.30 -4.77 15.17
CA LEU A 334 -14.17 -4.85 16.11
C LEU A 334 -13.47 -6.22 16.12
N PHE A 335 -14.20 -7.32 15.94
CA PHE A 335 -13.61 -8.66 15.86
C PHE A 335 -12.89 -8.85 14.53
N ALA A 336 -13.52 -8.45 13.42
CA ALA A 336 -12.87 -8.45 12.12
C ALA A 336 -11.56 -7.65 12.12
N GLN A 337 -11.52 -6.48 12.77
CA GLN A 337 -10.27 -5.71 12.90
C GLN A 337 -9.17 -6.47 13.65
N LYS A 338 -9.49 -7.32 14.64
CA LYS A 338 -8.49 -8.16 15.32
C LYS A 338 -7.99 -9.25 14.39
N LEU A 339 -8.88 -9.92 13.67
CA LEU A 339 -8.55 -10.97 12.70
C LEU A 339 -7.68 -10.43 11.56
N LEU A 340 -8.03 -9.27 11.00
CA LEU A 340 -7.22 -8.60 9.98
C LEU A 340 -5.82 -8.23 10.47
N ARG A 341 -5.66 -7.86 11.74
CA ARG A 341 -4.34 -7.65 12.35
C ARG A 341 -3.57 -8.97 12.45
N ALA A 342 -4.22 -10.08 12.80
CA ALA A 342 -3.56 -11.38 12.85
C ALA A 342 -3.07 -11.81 11.45
N ILE A 343 -3.95 -11.75 10.44
CA ILE A 343 -3.59 -12.03 9.03
C ILE A 343 -2.45 -11.12 8.58
N GLY A 344 -2.60 -9.80 8.79
CA GLY A 344 -1.62 -8.81 8.37
C GLY A 344 -0.26 -8.96 9.08
N LEU A 345 -0.24 -9.45 10.32
CA LEU A 345 1.00 -9.77 11.01
C LEU A 345 1.72 -10.94 10.34
N CYS A 346 1.01 -12.03 10.07
CA CYS A 346 1.55 -13.22 9.42
C CYS A 346 2.12 -12.87 8.02
N GLU A 347 1.32 -12.21 7.18
CA GLU A 347 1.75 -11.73 5.86
C GLU A 347 2.93 -10.73 5.91
N SER A 348 3.07 -9.97 7.00
CA SER A 348 4.17 -9.02 7.13
C SER A 348 5.48 -9.69 7.52
N ALA A 349 5.42 -10.74 8.34
CA ALA A 349 6.57 -11.45 8.88
C ALA A 349 7.02 -12.60 7.96
N GLN A 350 6.11 -13.15 7.18
CA GLN A 350 6.36 -14.25 6.25
C GLN A 350 6.30 -13.81 4.79
N ARG A 351 6.84 -14.66 3.91
CA ARG A 351 6.78 -14.47 2.46
C ARG A 351 5.52 -15.07 1.85
N PHE A 352 4.34 -14.74 2.37
CA PHE A 352 3.08 -15.06 1.70
C PHE A 352 2.09 -13.90 1.73
N ARG A 353 1.10 -13.96 0.83
CA ARG A 353 -0.01 -13.03 0.76
C ARG A 353 -1.32 -13.75 0.48
N VAL A 354 -2.35 -13.36 1.19
CA VAL A 354 -3.70 -13.91 1.08
C VAL A 354 -4.60 -12.95 0.31
N GLY A 355 -5.24 -13.46 -0.73
CA GLY A 355 -6.31 -12.81 -1.46
C GLY A 355 -7.63 -13.54 -1.27
N GLY A 356 -8.71 -12.81 -1.01
CA GLY A 356 -10.06 -13.36 -0.99
C GLY A 356 -10.63 -13.49 -2.40
N SER A 357 -11.36 -14.56 -2.68
CA SER A 357 -12.12 -14.74 -3.93
C SER A 357 -13.44 -15.44 -3.67
N SER A 358 -14.47 -15.05 -4.43
CA SER A 358 -15.77 -15.69 -4.34
C SER A 358 -15.70 -17.12 -4.86
N ALA A 359 -16.06 -18.08 -4.01
CA ALA A 359 -16.21 -19.45 -4.43
C ALA A 359 -17.47 -19.57 -5.28
N GLY A 360 -17.32 -19.97 -6.55
CA GLY A 360 -18.46 -20.46 -7.36
C GLY A 360 -18.92 -21.84 -6.85
N GLN A 361 -19.33 -22.73 -7.76
CA GLN A 361 -19.72 -24.12 -7.44
C GLN A 361 -18.60 -25.03 -6.84
N MET A 362 -17.43 -24.49 -6.47
CA MET A 362 -16.25 -25.24 -6.00
C MET A 362 -16.19 -25.52 -4.48
N GLN A 363 -17.21 -25.14 -3.70
CA GLN A 363 -17.21 -25.32 -2.22
C GLN A 363 -17.46 -26.76 -1.73
N HIS A 364 -17.60 -27.75 -2.61
CA HIS A 364 -17.87 -29.13 -2.18
C HIS A 364 -16.79 -29.72 -1.25
N LEU A 365 -15.56 -29.18 -1.28
CA LEU A 365 -14.43 -29.66 -0.49
C LEU A 365 -14.42 -29.19 0.97
N SER A 366 -14.96 -28.00 1.28
CA SER A 366 -15.02 -27.48 2.66
C SER A 366 -16.33 -27.83 3.39
N ARG A 367 -17.39 -28.16 2.64
CA ARG A 367 -18.73 -28.52 3.18
C ARG A 367 -18.82 -29.90 3.84
N CYS A 368 -17.72 -30.64 3.96
CA CYS A 368 -17.74 -31.97 4.58
C CYS A 368 -17.85 -31.87 6.12
N ARG A 369 -19.09 -31.98 6.60
CA ARG A 369 -19.55 -32.18 8.00
C ARG A 369 -19.77 -30.93 8.86
N PHE A 370 -20.79 -30.15 8.51
CA PHE A 370 -21.68 -29.56 9.53
C PHE A 370 -23.13 -29.68 9.04
N PRO A 371 -24.07 -30.20 9.84
CA PRO A 371 -25.47 -30.23 9.44
C PRO A 371 -26.00 -28.79 9.40
N THR A 372 -26.27 -28.28 8.20
CA THR A 372 -26.95 -27.01 7.99
C THR A 372 -28.42 -27.15 8.40
N THR A 373 -28.79 -26.58 9.54
CA THR A 373 -30.19 -26.29 9.88
C THR A 373 -30.44 -24.81 9.61
N HIS A 374 -31.33 -24.55 8.65
CA HIS A 374 -31.94 -23.23 8.43
C HIS A 374 -32.77 -22.77 9.63
#